data_AF-A0A9P7VTM4-F1
#
_entry.id   AF-A0A9P7VTM4-F1
#
_cell.length_a   1.000
_cell.length_b   1.000
_cell.length_c   1.000
_cell.angle_alpha   90.00
_cell.angle_beta   90.00
_cell.angle_gamma   90.00
#
_symmetry.space_group_name_H-M   'P 1'
#
loop_
_entity.id
_entity.type
_entity.pdbx_description
1 polymer ?
#
loop_
_entity_poly.entity_id
_entity_poly.type
_entity_poly.pdbx_seq_one_letter_code
_entity_poly.pdbx_strand_id
1 'polypeptide(L)'
;MPSEASHQTTAHGGVLSYKIADSYYNGFVPYNTPVGQSSIQREWDTYNPITDPVDPSLSCNINGAVLALQKSATVAAGSSVTGYWNQWPHSIGPVMVYMAKCPTTCSAADTSTLEWFKIDEAGLISGNLTTGLWGMGELIANNNSWTSTIPESLAPGEYFVRHELLAIHTPDQPQFYPECAQLILTGSGTASPSGSYLVQFPGAYSASDPSVTIDIYSSANVGVTNYTIPGPEVWCG
;
A
#
# COMPACT_ATOMS: atom_id res chain seq x y z
N MET A 1 1.56 -30.08 -28.46
CA MET A 1 2.56 -29.94 -27.38
C MET A 1 2.27 -28.61 -26.69
N PRO A 2 1.64 -28.60 -25.51
CA PRO A 2 1.39 -27.36 -24.79
C PRO A 2 2.74 -26.82 -24.29
N SER A 3 3.00 -25.54 -24.57
CA SER A 3 4.17 -24.82 -24.10
C SER A 3 4.15 -24.74 -22.58
N GLU A 4 5.19 -25.25 -21.93
CA GLU A 4 5.42 -24.98 -20.51
C GLU A 4 5.61 -23.47 -20.34
N ALA A 5 4.66 -22.84 -19.64
CA ALA A 5 4.84 -21.50 -19.13
C ALA A 5 5.98 -21.57 -18.09
N SER A 6 7.11 -20.97 -18.44
CA SER A 6 8.18 -20.66 -17.51
C SER A 6 7.58 -19.84 -16.35
N HIS A 7 7.32 -20.49 -15.21
CA HIS A 7 7.06 -19.81 -13.95
C HIS A 7 8.35 -19.08 -13.56
N GLN A 8 8.49 -17.82 -13.98
CA GLN A 8 9.44 -16.94 -13.31
C GLN A 8 8.91 -16.72 -11.90
N THR A 9 9.50 -17.39 -10.93
CA THR A 9 9.34 -17.05 -9.52
C THR A 9 9.99 -15.68 -9.34
N THR A 10 9.19 -14.63 -9.46
CA THR A 10 9.63 -13.28 -9.15
C THR A 10 9.86 -13.20 -7.63
N ALA A 11 11.06 -12.84 -7.20
CA ALA A 11 11.41 -12.79 -5.79
C ALA A 11 10.75 -11.63 -5.03
N HIS A 12 10.11 -10.68 -5.72
CA HIS A 12 9.61 -9.41 -5.22
C HIS A 12 8.40 -8.93 -6.04
N GLY A 13 7.78 -7.79 -5.71
CA GLY A 13 6.53 -7.40 -6.37
C GLY A 13 5.96 -6.03 -5.98
N GLY A 14 4.70 -5.82 -6.37
CA GLY A 14 3.89 -4.65 -6.05
C GLY A 14 2.48 -4.78 -6.64
N VAL A 15 1.62 -3.78 -6.44
CA VAL A 15 0.26 -3.78 -6.98
C VAL A 15 0.30 -3.67 -8.52
N LEU A 16 -0.23 -4.67 -9.22
CA LEU A 16 -0.30 -4.72 -10.69
C LEU A 16 -1.64 -4.26 -11.26
N SER A 17 -2.70 -4.28 -10.46
CA SER A 17 -4.03 -3.88 -10.89
C SER A 17 -4.95 -3.63 -9.70
N TYR A 18 -6.12 -3.06 -10.01
CA TYR A 18 -7.12 -2.70 -9.02
C TYR A 18 -8.51 -3.17 -9.45
N LYS A 19 -9.33 -3.51 -8.46
CA LYS A 19 -10.79 -3.51 -8.61
C LYS A 19 -11.36 -2.43 -7.69
N ILE A 20 -11.96 -1.41 -8.27
CA ILE A 20 -12.56 -0.27 -7.55
C ILE A 20 -14.07 -0.36 -7.76
N ALA A 21 -14.81 -0.60 -6.66
CA ALA A 21 -16.18 -1.11 -6.72
C ALA A 21 -16.28 -2.30 -7.69
N ASP A 22 -17.03 -2.17 -8.78
CA ASP A 22 -17.21 -3.23 -9.79
C ASP A 22 -16.29 -3.09 -11.02
N SER A 23 -15.47 -2.02 -11.08
CA SER A 23 -14.64 -1.72 -12.24
C SER A 23 -13.20 -2.19 -12.05
N TYR A 24 -12.64 -2.85 -13.06
CA TYR A 24 -11.24 -3.28 -13.08
C TYR A 24 -10.36 -2.26 -13.78
N TYR A 25 -9.17 -2.02 -13.22
CA TYR A 25 -8.17 -1.09 -13.74
C TYR A 25 -6.80 -1.76 -13.77
N ASN A 26 -6.17 -1.75 -14.95
CA ASN A 26 -4.76 -2.14 -15.05
C ASN A 26 -3.89 -1.11 -14.32
N GLY A 27 -2.86 -1.60 -13.63
CA GLY A 27 -1.80 -0.80 -13.03
C GLY A 27 -0.75 -0.35 -14.05
N PHE A 28 0.24 0.36 -13.54
CA PHE A 28 1.48 0.64 -14.26
C PHE A 28 2.32 -0.64 -14.37
N VAL A 29 3.03 -0.79 -15.49
CA VAL A 29 3.92 -1.93 -15.73
C VAL A 29 5.37 -1.49 -15.45
N PRO A 30 5.98 -1.91 -14.32
CA PRO A 30 7.36 -1.57 -13.98
C PRO A 30 8.36 -2.16 -14.99
N TYR A 31 9.60 -1.69 -14.95
CA TYR A 31 10.70 -2.00 -15.88
C TYR A 31 10.51 -1.51 -17.32
N ASN A 32 9.28 -1.21 -17.74
CA ASN A 32 8.99 -0.63 -19.05
C ASN A 32 9.01 0.91 -18.99
N THR A 33 9.23 1.55 -20.14
CA THR A 33 9.08 3.00 -20.24
C THR A 33 7.66 3.44 -19.90
N PRO A 34 7.46 4.59 -19.22
CA PRO A 34 6.13 5.14 -18.98
C PRO A 34 5.45 5.67 -20.24
N VAL A 35 6.19 5.89 -21.33
CA VAL A 35 5.65 6.42 -22.58
C VAL A 35 4.61 5.48 -23.17
N GLY A 36 3.37 5.97 -23.29
CA GLY A 36 2.23 5.22 -23.83
C GLY A 36 1.46 4.40 -22.80
N GLN A 37 1.97 4.27 -21.56
CA GLN A 37 1.21 3.67 -20.47
C GLN A 37 0.10 4.62 -20.00
N SER A 38 -1.06 4.05 -19.66
CA SER A 38 -2.21 4.77 -19.12
C SER A 38 -2.82 3.95 -17.99
N SER A 39 -2.87 4.54 -16.81
CA SER A 39 -3.27 3.85 -15.58
C SER A 39 -3.83 4.85 -14.57
N ILE A 40 -4.60 4.35 -13.60
CA ILE A 40 -4.94 5.11 -12.40
C ILE A 40 -3.79 5.18 -11.40
N GLN A 41 -2.83 4.25 -11.52
CA GLN A 41 -1.66 4.12 -10.65
C GLN A 41 -0.60 5.16 -11.02
N ARG A 42 0.16 5.64 -10.03
CA ARG A 42 1.42 6.36 -10.25
C ARG A 42 2.49 5.41 -10.81
N GLU A 43 3.48 6.00 -11.47
CA GLU A 43 4.66 5.26 -11.94
C GLU A 43 5.43 4.63 -10.76
N TRP A 44 5.88 3.40 -10.97
CA TRP A 44 6.76 2.67 -10.06
C TRP A 44 7.66 1.77 -10.90
N ASP A 45 8.97 1.86 -10.73
CA ASP A 45 9.91 1.46 -11.79
C ASP A 45 10.46 0.04 -11.63
N THR A 46 10.35 -0.53 -10.43
CA THR A 46 10.94 -1.82 -10.06
C THR A 46 10.16 -2.49 -8.94
N TYR A 47 10.30 -3.80 -8.83
CA TYR A 47 9.81 -4.58 -7.70
C TYR A 47 10.69 -4.47 -6.45
N ASN A 48 11.81 -3.75 -6.50
CA ASN A 48 12.69 -3.60 -5.34
C ASN A 48 11.99 -2.84 -4.21
N PRO A 49 12.23 -3.21 -2.94
CA PRO A 49 11.71 -2.43 -1.82
C PRO A 49 12.39 -1.07 -1.72
N ILE A 50 11.66 -0.13 -1.13
CA ILE A 50 12.27 0.98 -0.40
C ILE A 50 12.69 0.44 0.97
N THR A 51 13.94 0.67 1.39
CA THR A 51 14.45 0.14 2.67
C THR A 51 14.69 1.21 3.72
N ASP A 52 14.66 2.49 3.33
CA ASP A 52 14.79 3.62 4.26
C ASP A 52 13.39 4.13 4.66
N PRO A 53 13.00 4.06 5.95
CA PRO A 53 11.69 4.55 6.41
C PRO A 53 11.52 6.08 6.25
N VAL A 54 12.59 6.82 5.94
CA VAL A 54 12.52 8.25 5.64
C VAL A 54 12.87 8.58 4.18
N ASP A 55 12.80 7.60 3.27
CA ASP A 55 12.99 7.83 1.84
C ASP A 55 11.98 8.86 1.30
N PRO A 56 12.42 9.88 0.54
CA PRO A 56 11.53 10.90 -0.02
C PRO A 56 10.45 10.33 -0.97
N SER A 57 10.64 9.13 -1.50
CA SER A 57 9.75 8.45 -2.44
C SER A 57 8.81 7.46 -1.75
N LEU A 58 8.87 7.33 -0.42
CA LEU A 58 8.11 6.34 0.35
C LEU A 58 6.58 6.49 0.22
N SER A 59 6.10 7.66 -0.20
CA SER A 59 4.68 7.87 -0.47
C SER A 59 4.15 6.94 -1.57
N CYS A 60 4.78 6.92 -2.75
CA CYS A 60 4.22 6.27 -3.94
C CYS A 60 5.26 5.55 -4.81
N ASN A 61 6.29 4.99 -4.19
CA ASN A 61 7.41 4.30 -4.84
C ASN A 61 8.34 5.24 -5.65
N ILE A 62 9.40 4.67 -6.21
CA ILE A 62 10.36 5.34 -7.09
C ILE A 62 9.97 5.07 -8.55
N ASN A 63 9.86 6.07 -9.42
CA ASN A 63 9.95 7.51 -9.16
C ASN A 63 8.62 8.16 -8.69
N GLY A 64 7.50 7.42 -8.63
CA GLY A 64 6.21 7.92 -8.13
C GLY A 64 5.55 8.97 -9.03
N ALA A 65 6.03 9.13 -10.26
CA ALA A 65 5.62 10.22 -11.15
C ALA A 65 4.20 10.09 -11.69
N VAL A 66 3.65 11.23 -12.09
CA VAL A 66 2.40 11.30 -12.86
C VAL A 66 2.66 10.90 -14.31
N LEU A 67 1.78 10.06 -14.85
CA LEU A 67 1.84 9.63 -16.25
C LEU A 67 1.30 10.70 -17.20
N ALA A 68 1.85 10.75 -18.43
CA ALA A 68 1.30 11.61 -19.49
C ALA A 68 -0.18 11.28 -19.82
N LEU A 69 -0.58 10.02 -19.62
CA LEU A 69 -1.95 9.52 -19.81
C LEU A 69 -2.57 9.06 -18.48
N GLN A 70 -2.28 9.77 -17.37
CA GLN A 70 -2.81 9.48 -16.04
C GLN A 70 -4.35 9.44 -16.06
N LYS A 71 -4.91 8.48 -15.33
CA LYS A 71 -6.35 8.33 -15.10
C LYS A 71 -6.67 8.45 -13.62
N SER A 72 -7.96 8.57 -13.32
CA SER A 72 -8.52 8.40 -11.98
C SER A 72 -9.74 7.49 -12.06
N ALA A 73 -9.98 6.66 -11.03
CA ALA A 73 -11.19 5.86 -10.92
C ALA A 73 -12.28 6.65 -10.18
N THR A 74 -13.45 6.83 -10.78
CA THR A 74 -14.60 7.43 -10.07
C THR A 74 -15.28 6.37 -9.22
N VAL A 75 -15.50 6.66 -7.94
CA VAL A 75 -16.02 5.70 -6.97
C VAL A 75 -16.85 6.40 -5.89
N ALA A 76 -17.83 5.73 -5.29
CA ALA A 76 -18.58 6.27 -4.16
C ALA A 76 -17.89 5.94 -2.82
N ALA A 77 -17.98 6.82 -1.83
CA ALA A 77 -17.65 6.47 -0.45
C ALA A 77 -18.45 5.23 0.00
N GLY A 78 -17.86 4.38 0.85
CA GLY A 78 -18.41 3.08 1.24
C GLY A 78 -18.14 1.94 0.24
N SER A 79 -17.58 2.23 -0.94
CA SER A 79 -17.22 1.19 -1.90
C SER A 79 -15.93 0.46 -1.53
N SER A 80 -15.80 -0.79 -2.00
CA SER A 80 -14.56 -1.56 -1.88
C SER A 80 -13.46 -1.06 -2.83
N VAL A 81 -12.22 -1.09 -2.36
CA VAL A 81 -11.00 -0.92 -3.15
C VAL A 81 -10.11 -2.14 -2.93
N THR A 82 -9.78 -2.82 -4.03
CA THR A 82 -8.93 -4.01 -4.00
C THR A 82 -7.66 -3.76 -4.80
N GLY A 83 -6.50 -3.98 -4.17
CA GLY A 83 -5.22 -4.11 -4.86
C GLY A 83 -4.92 -5.58 -5.17
N TYR A 84 -4.39 -5.85 -6.36
CA TYR A 84 -3.90 -7.18 -6.76
C TYR A 84 -2.39 -7.12 -7.01
N TRP A 85 -1.64 -7.97 -6.33
CA TRP A 85 -0.20 -8.12 -6.51
C TRP A 85 0.11 -9.22 -7.53
N ASN A 86 1.37 -9.29 -7.94
CA ASN A 86 1.92 -10.52 -8.51
C ASN A 86 1.87 -11.68 -7.50
N GLN A 87 2.35 -12.86 -7.90
CA GLN A 87 2.60 -13.96 -6.96
C GLN A 87 3.58 -13.48 -5.87
N TRP A 88 3.03 -13.11 -4.72
CA TRP A 88 3.77 -12.40 -3.68
C TRP A 88 4.55 -13.42 -2.85
N PRO A 89 5.88 -13.24 -2.65
CA PRO A 89 6.73 -14.28 -2.09
C PRO A 89 6.95 -14.18 -0.58
N HIS A 90 6.61 -13.05 0.04
CA HIS A 90 6.90 -12.76 1.45
C HIS A 90 5.62 -12.89 2.28
N SER A 91 5.62 -13.68 3.36
CA SER A 91 4.41 -13.91 4.16
C SER A 91 4.43 -13.27 5.55
N ILE A 92 5.51 -12.56 5.89
CA ILE A 92 5.75 -12.01 7.22
C ILE A 92 5.82 -10.48 7.16
N GLY A 93 4.83 -9.85 7.80
CA GLY A 93 4.74 -8.40 7.93
C GLY A 93 3.33 -7.87 7.72
N PRO A 94 3.07 -6.60 8.05
CA PRO A 94 1.73 -6.03 7.94
C PRO A 94 1.37 -5.65 6.50
N VAL A 95 0.06 -5.57 6.26
CA VAL A 95 -0.57 -4.87 5.13
C VAL A 95 -1.20 -3.60 5.68
N MET A 96 -1.03 -2.48 4.98
CA MET A 96 -1.65 -1.20 5.36
C MET A 96 -2.24 -0.52 4.12
N VAL A 97 -3.41 0.09 4.27
CA VAL A 97 -4.05 0.89 3.22
C VAL A 97 -4.34 2.28 3.74
N TYR A 98 -3.88 3.27 3.00
CA TYR A 98 -4.01 4.68 3.31
C TYR A 98 -4.79 5.41 2.22
N MET A 99 -5.34 6.56 2.57
CA MET A 99 -5.86 7.53 1.62
C MET A 99 -5.32 8.93 1.94
N ALA A 100 -5.28 9.80 0.94
CA ALA A 100 -4.96 11.21 1.13
C ALA A 100 -5.79 12.08 0.18
N LYS A 101 -6.31 13.19 0.69
CA LYS A 101 -7.07 14.14 -0.14
C LYS A 101 -6.10 14.97 -0.99
N CYS A 102 -6.38 15.06 -2.28
CA CYS A 102 -5.62 15.91 -3.19
C CYS A 102 -6.05 17.38 -3.01
N PRO A 103 -5.11 18.36 -2.93
CA PRO A 103 -5.46 19.78 -2.73
C PRO A 103 -6.31 20.35 -3.87
N THR A 104 -6.04 19.89 -5.09
CA THR A 104 -6.80 20.20 -6.31
C THR A 104 -7.07 18.90 -7.06
N THR A 105 -6.26 18.57 -8.06
CA THR A 105 -6.31 17.29 -8.77
C THR A 105 -5.16 16.39 -8.32
N CYS A 106 -5.38 15.08 -8.27
CA CYS A 106 -4.32 14.16 -7.87
C CYS A 106 -3.17 14.09 -8.88
N SER A 107 -3.44 14.38 -10.15
CA SER A 107 -2.39 14.44 -11.18
C SER A 107 -1.44 15.63 -11.01
N ALA A 108 -1.85 16.69 -10.31
CA ALA A 108 -1.00 17.85 -10.02
C ALA A 108 -0.36 17.78 -8.61
N ALA A 109 -0.72 16.80 -7.80
CA ALA A 109 -0.30 16.72 -6.41
C ALA A 109 1.12 16.12 -6.25
N ASP A 110 1.89 16.71 -5.34
CA ASP A 110 3.10 16.09 -4.80
C ASP A 110 2.72 15.17 -3.65
N THR A 111 2.87 13.87 -3.85
CA THR A 111 2.42 12.82 -2.92
C THR A 111 3.19 12.82 -1.60
N SER A 112 4.41 13.35 -1.58
CA SER A 112 5.24 13.45 -0.37
C SER A 112 4.72 14.52 0.61
N THR A 113 3.97 15.50 0.10
CA THR A 113 3.43 16.61 0.90
C THR A 113 2.02 16.36 1.41
N LEU A 114 1.35 15.31 0.93
CA LEU A 114 -0.04 15.03 1.28
C LEU A 114 -0.18 14.56 2.73
N GLU A 115 -1.33 14.87 3.32
CA GLU A 115 -1.74 14.36 4.62
C GLU A 115 -2.49 13.04 4.43
N TRP A 116 -1.80 11.94 4.75
CA TRP A 116 -2.28 10.56 4.64
C TRP A 116 -2.97 10.13 5.93
N PHE A 117 -4.08 9.40 5.79
CA PHE A 117 -4.76 8.71 6.88
C PHE A 117 -4.94 7.24 6.53
N LYS A 118 -4.84 6.38 7.54
CA LYS A 118 -4.99 4.93 7.38
C LYS A 118 -6.47 4.56 7.37
N ILE A 119 -6.89 3.71 6.42
CA ILE A 119 -8.27 3.22 6.32
C ILE A 119 -8.41 1.73 6.65
N ASP A 120 -7.31 0.98 6.61
CA ASP A 120 -7.29 -0.45 6.88
C ASP A 120 -5.87 -0.92 7.22
N GLU A 121 -5.76 -1.95 8.05
CA GLU A 121 -4.50 -2.64 8.34
C GLU A 121 -4.70 -4.07 8.85
N ALA A 122 -3.70 -4.91 8.61
CA ALA A 122 -3.58 -6.22 9.24
C ALA A 122 -2.11 -6.53 9.55
N GLY A 123 -1.82 -6.76 10.83
CA GLY A 123 -0.48 -7.10 11.33
C GLY A 123 -0.34 -8.59 11.60
N LEU A 124 0.17 -8.94 12.79
CA LEU A 124 0.20 -10.32 13.27
C LEU A 124 -1.21 -10.73 13.76
N ILE A 125 -1.83 -11.68 13.07
CA ILE A 125 -3.22 -12.11 13.31
C ILE A 125 -3.27 -13.23 14.37
N SER A 126 -2.36 -14.20 14.28
CA SER A 126 -2.25 -15.28 15.26
C SER A 126 -0.86 -15.90 15.26
N GLY A 127 -0.48 -16.59 16.34
CA GLY A 127 0.83 -17.21 16.48
C GLY A 127 1.90 -16.24 16.99
N ASN A 128 3.14 -16.43 16.57
CA ASN A 128 4.29 -15.60 16.96
C ASN A 128 4.92 -14.91 15.74
N LEU A 129 5.85 -13.98 15.96
CA LEU A 129 6.44 -13.18 14.89
C LEU A 129 7.02 -13.98 13.71
N THR A 130 7.63 -15.15 13.95
CA THR A 130 8.36 -15.91 12.92
C THR A 130 7.53 -16.98 12.21
N THR A 131 6.47 -17.47 12.83
CA THR A 131 5.66 -18.60 12.31
C THR A 131 4.15 -18.33 12.30
N GLY A 132 3.74 -17.15 12.77
CA GLY A 132 2.35 -16.74 12.84
C GLY A 132 1.74 -16.42 11.49
N LEU A 133 0.41 -16.30 11.50
CA LEU A 133 -0.34 -15.77 10.38
C LEU A 133 -0.28 -14.24 10.44
N TRP A 134 0.23 -13.63 9.37
CA TRP A 134 0.27 -12.19 9.18
C TRP A 134 -0.75 -11.75 8.12
N GLY A 135 -1.11 -10.46 8.12
CA GLY A 135 -1.91 -9.86 7.05
C GLY A 135 -1.33 -10.13 5.66
N MET A 136 0.00 -10.09 5.51
CA MET A 136 0.66 -10.41 4.25
C MET A 136 0.48 -11.88 3.85
N GLY A 137 0.39 -12.80 4.81
CA GLY A 137 0.03 -14.20 4.58
C GLY A 137 -1.43 -14.37 4.15
N GLU A 138 -2.36 -13.62 4.73
CA GLU A 138 -3.76 -13.59 4.28
C GLU A 138 -3.92 -13.02 2.88
N LEU A 139 -3.16 -11.96 2.54
CA LEU A 139 -3.10 -11.40 1.19
C LEU A 139 -2.73 -12.47 0.16
N ILE A 140 -1.67 -13.25 0.44
CA ILE A 140 -1.24 -14.36 -0.42
C ILE A 140 -2.36 -15.39 -0.58
N ALA A 141 -2.96 -15.81 0.54
CA ALA A 141 -4.04 -16.80 0.55
C ALA A 141 -5.28 -16.32 -0.21
N ASN A 142 -5.55 -15.01 -0.19
CA ASN A 142 -6.64 -14.37 -0.90
C ASN A 142 -6.26 -14.01 -2.35
N ASN A 143 -5.61 -14.95 -3.04
CA ASN A 143 -5.20 -14.80 -4.45
C ASN A 143 -4.33 -13.56 -4.70
N ASN A 144 -3.38 -13.29 -3.80
CA ASN A 144 -2.49 -12.13 -3.84
C ASN A 144 -3.25 -10.80 -3.92
N SER A 145 -4.32 -10.65 -3.11
CA SER A 145 -5.16 -9.46 -3.14
C SER A 145 -5.59 -9.00 -1.75
N TRP A 146 -5.71 -7.70 -1.59
CA TRP A 146 -6.20 -7.07 -0.36
C TRP A 146 -7.37 -6.15 -0.68
N THR A 147 -8.48 -6.30 0.03
CA THR A 147 -9.69 -5.49 -0.17
C THR A 147 -9.98 -4.69 1.08
N SER A 148 -10.05 -3.37 0.92
CA SER A 148 -10.45 -2.43 1.97
C SER A 148 -11.73 -1.70 1.56
N THR A 149 -12.40 -1.07 2.51
CA THR A 149 -13.61 -0.27 2.25
C THR A 149 -13.28 1.21 2.44
N ILE A 150 -13.61 2.04 1.46
CA ILE A 150 -13.51 3.50 1.62
C ILE A 150 -14.49 3.94 2.70
N PRO A 151 -14.09 4.71 3.73
CA PRO A 151 -15.01 5.13 4.79
C PRO A 151 -16.24 5.85 4.22
N GLU A 152 -17.43 5.42 4.62
CA GLU A 152 -18.71 5.88 4.03
C GLU A 152 -18.98 7.37 4.30
N SER A 153 -18.52 7.89 5.44
CA SER A 153 -18.70 9.29 5.84
C SER A 153 -17.72 10.24 5.15
N LEU A 154 -16.70 9.75 4.43
CA LEU A 154 -15.63 10.55 3.85
C LEU A 154 -16.17 11.54 2.82
N ALA A 155 -15.77 12.81 2.95
CA ALA A 155 -16.20 13.87 2.05
C ALA A 155 -15.75 13.62 0.60
N PRO A 156 -16.57 13.98 -0.41
CA PRO A 156 -16.22 13.81 -1.82
C PRO A 156 -15.01 14.68 -2.24
N GLY A 157 -14.38 14.29 -3.35
CA GLY A 157 -13.23 15.00 -3.94
C GLY A 157 -12.22 14.04 -4.56
N GLU A 158 -11.05 14.55 -4.96
CA GLU A 158 -9.97 13.71 -5.48
C GLU A 158 -9.09 13.18 -4.34
N TYR A 159 -8.77 11.89 -4.38
CA TYR A 159 -7.97 11.20 -3.38
C TYR A 159 -6.94 10.29 -4.02
N PHE A 160 -5.82 10.07 -3.33
CA PHE A 160 -5.04 8.86 -3.52
C PHE A 160 -5.55 7.75 -2.62
N VAL A 161 -5.47 6.51 -3.10
CA VAL A 161 -5.37 5.31 -2.26
C VAL A 161 -3.95 4.77 -2.39
N ARG A 162 -3.32 4.46 -1.26
CA ARG A 162 -1.97 3.91 -1.15
C ARG A 162 -2.05 2.56 -0.46
N HIS A 163 -1.65 1.50 -1.14
CA HIS A 163 -1.47 0.20 -0.53
C HIS A 163 0.00 0.02 -0.19
N GLU A 164 0.30 -0.59 0.95
CA GLU A 164 1.67 -0.84 1.37
C GLU A 164 1.81 -2.21 2.01
N LEU A 165 2.84 -2.93 1.58
CA LEU A 165 3.38 -4.09 2.29
C LEU A 165 4.67 -3.68 2.99
N LEU A 166 4.82 -4.04 4.26
CA LEU A 166 6.08 -3.91 4.99
C LEU A 166 6.58 -5.32 5.31
N ALA A 167 7.52 -5.83 4.51
CA ALA A 167 8.11 -7.13 4.79
C ALA A 167 9.24 -6.99 5.82
N ILE A 168 9.19 -7.80 6.88
CA ILE A 168 10.13 -7.75 8.01
C ILE A 168 10.91 -9.06 8.20
N HIS A 169 11.00 -9.86 7.13
CA HIS A 169 11.66 -11.17 7.17
C HIS A 169 13.19 -11.07 7.26
N THR A 170 13.77 -9.92 6.93
CA THR A 170 15.22 -9.64 7.04
C THR A 170 15.47 -8.84 8.32
N PRO A 171 16.32 -9.33 9.25
CA PRO A 171 16.61 -8.62 10.50
C PRO A 171 17.04 -7.18 10.29
N ASP A 172 16.41 -6.25 11.02
CA ASP A 172 16.75 -4.82 11.07
C ASP A 172 16.74 -4.10 9.70
N GLN A 173 16.17 -4.73 8.68
CA GLN A 173 16.10 -4.20 7.32
C GLN A 173 14.64 -4.24 6.84
N PRO A 174 13.84 -3.20 7.19
CA PRO A 174 12.47 -3.10 6.68
C PRO A 174 12.47 -3.03 5.16
N GLN A 175 11.44 -3.60 4.56
CA GLN A 175 11.22 -3.57 3.11
C GLN A 175 9.80 -3.07 2.83
N PHE A 176 9.70 -1.82 2.41
CA PHE A 176 8.44 -1.15 2.08
C PHE A 176 8.13 -1.30 0.59
N TYR A 177 6.89 -1.66 0.28
CA TYR A 177 6.35 -1.78 -1.09
C TYR A 177 5.07 -0.96 -1.22
N PRO A 178 5.18 0.37 -1.40
CA PRO A 178 4.03 1.24 -1.52
C PRO A 178 3.64 1.48 -2.98
N GLU A 179 2.36 1.38 -3.31
CA GLU A 179 1.82 1.82 -4.59
C GLU A 179 0.56 2.68 -4.43
N CYS A 180 0.45 3.71 -5.28
CA CYS A 180 -0.63 4.70 -5.22
C CYS A 180 -1.51 4.70 -6.47
N ALA A 181 -2.82 4.84 -6.28
CA ALA A 181 -3.79 5.04 -7.36
C ALA A 181 -4.69 6.26 -7.10
N GLN A 182 -5.09 6.95 -8.18
CA GLN A 182 -5.95 8.12 -8.13
C GLN A 182 -7.43 7.76 -8.17
N LEU A 183 -8.20 8.38 -7.27
CA LEU A 183 -9.65 8.22 -7.15
C LEU A 183 -10.35 9.58 -7.26
N ILE A 184 -11.52 9.60 -7.87
CA ILE A 184 -12.51 10.69 -7.78
C ILE A 184 -13.65 10.16 -6.92
N LEU A 185 -13.66 10.56 -5.65
CA LEU A 185 -14.64 10.13 -4.67
C LEU A 185 -15.93 10.94 -4.78
N THR A 186 -17.04 10.22 -4.88
CA THR A 186 -18.41 10.74 -4.94
C THR A 186 -19.20 10.34 -3.70
N GLY A 187 -20.36 10.95 -3.50
CA GLY A 187 -21.23 10.70 -2.36
C GLY A 187 -21.62 11.98 -1.64
N SER A 188 -22.21 11.83 -0.45
CA SER A 188 -22.69 12.93 0.39
C SER A 188 -22.04 12.97 1.77
N GLY A 189 -20.95 12.22 1.96
CA GLY A 189 -20.16 12.28 3.18
C GLY A 189 -19.65 13.69 3.46
N THR A 190 -19.43 14.00 4.73
CA THR A 190 -18.93 15.32 5.18
C THR A 190 -17.76 15.22 6.14
N ALA A 191 -17.36 14.00 6.51
CA ALA A 191 -16.27 13.77 7.46
C ALA A 191 -14.91 13.87 6.76
N SER A 192 -13.93 14.34 7.51
CA SER A 192 -12.52 14.36 7.13
C SER A 192 -11.68 14.00 8.37
N PRO A 193 -10.64 13.18 8.23
CA PRO A 193 -9.70 12.93 9.31
C PRO A 193 -8.97 14.22 9.72
N SER A 194 -8.52 14.28 10.96
CA SER A 194 -7.78 15.42 11.50
C SER A 194 -6.84 14.97 12.62
N GLY A 195 -5.88 15.83 12.99
CA GLY A 195 -4.99 15.59 14.12
C GLY A 195 -4.15 14.31 13.96
N SER A 196 -4.21 13.42 14.94
CA SER A 196 -3.36 12.21 15.02
C SER A 196 -3.65 11.16 13.95
N TYR A 197 -4.71 11.30 13.16
CA TYR A 197 -4.99 10.43 12.01
C TYR A 197 -4.18 10.82 10.77
N LEU A 198 -3.61 12.02 10.73
CA LEU A 198 -2.90 12.56 9.56
C LEU A 198 -1.39 12.47 9.73
N VAL A 199 -0.71 11.92 8.73
CA VAL A 199 0.75 11.78 8.66
C VAL A 199 1.26 12.08 7.25
N GLN A 200 2.57 12.24 7.09
CA GLN A 200 3.23 12.39 5.79
C GLN A 200 4.16 11.20 5.49
N PHE A 201 4.43 10.94 4.21
CA PHE A 201 5.39 9.93 3.77
C PHE A 201 6.44 10.59 2.86
N PRO A 202 7.70 10.73 3.31
CA PRO A 202 8.25 10.29 4.61
C PRO A 202 7.74 11.11 5.81
N GLY A 203 7.85 10.55 7.01
CA GLY A 203 7.50 11.22 8.27
C GLY A 203 6.68 10.36 9.25
N ALA A 204 5.83 9.48 8.73
CA ALA A 204 5.01 8.58 9.54
C ALA A 204 5.82 7.45 10.21
N TYR A 205 6.94 7.07 9.60
CA TYR A 205 7.81 5.99 10.04
C TYR A 205 9.20 6.53 10.39
N SER A 206 9.86 5.87 11.32
CA SER A 206 11.24 6.16 11.70
C SER A 206 12.06 4.88 11.83
N ALA A 207 13.38 4.99 11.62
CA ALA A 207 14.29 3.87 11.87
C ALA A 207 14.36 3.47 13.36
N SER A 208 13.88 4.33 14.27
CA SER A 208 13.75 4.02 15.69
C SER A 208 12.44 3.33 16.07
N ASP A 209 11.50 3.18 15.14
CA ASP A 209 10.25 2.49 15.42
C ASP A 209 10.53 0.99 15.58
N PRO A 210 10.23 0.38 16.75
CA PRO A 210 10.60 -1.01 17.02
C PRO A 210 9.82 -2.03 16.18
N SER A 211 8.76 -1.58 15.50
CA SER A 211 8.00 -2.40 14.54
C SER A 211 8.50 -2.26 13.10
N VAL A 212 9.33 -1.27 12.81
CA VAL A 212 9.96 -1.05 11.50
C VAL A 212 11.34 -1.70 11.47
N THR A 213 12.22 -1.29 12.39
CA THR A 213 13.56 -1.88 12.52
C THR A 213 13.51 -2.98 13.57
N ILE A 214 13.28 -4.21 13.11
CA ILE A 214 13.04 -5.37 13.97
C ILE A 214 13.85 -6.58 13.52
N ASP A 215 14.52 -7.25 14.46
CA ASP A 215 15.00 -8.63 14.30
C ASP A 215 13.99 -9.61 14.93
N ILE A 216 13.08 -10.12 14.10
CA ILE A 216 12.05 -11.08 14.54
C ILE A 216 12.63 -12.42 15.02
N TYR A 217 13.89 -12.73 14.72
CA TYR A 217 14.56 -13.98 15.13
C TYR A 217 15.43 -13.83 16.38
N SER A 218 15.59 -12.60 16.89
CA SER A 218 16.35 -12.34 18.11
C SER A 218 15.79 -13.12 19.29
N SER A 219 16.65 -13.46 20.25
CA SER A 219 16.24 -14.16 21.47
C SER A 219 15.20 -13.39 22.29
N ALA A 220 15.19 -12.05 22.19
CA ALA A 220 14.20 -11.19 22.82
C ALA A 220 12.80 -11.30 22.20
N ASN A 221 12.72 -11.70 20.92
CA ASN A 221 11.47 -11.81 20.16
C ASN A 221 10.93 -13.23 20.05
N VAL A 222 11.62 -14.23 20.61
CA VAL A 222 11.14 -15.61 20.66
C VAL A 222 9.83 -15.68 21.45
N GLY A 223 8.78 -16.17 20.79
CA GLY A 223 7.46 -16.37 21.41
C GLY A 223 6.64 -15.09 21.57
N VAL A 224 7.09 -13.94 21.06
CA VAL A 224 6.29 -12.73 21.01
C VAL A 224 5.09 -12.94 20.09
N THR A 225 3.89 -12.69 20.61
CA THR A 225 2.60 -12.94 19.93
C THR A 225 1.84 -11.65 19.63
N ASN A 226 2.49 -10.49 19.72
CA ASN A 226 1.91 -9.20 19.35
C ASN A 226 2.87 -8.43 18.44
N TYR A 227 2.31 -7.51 17.66
CA TYR A 227 3.07 -6.61 16.80
C TYR A 227 2.28 -5.31 16.66
N THR A 228 2.89 -4.18 17.02
CA THR A 228 2.30 -2.87 16.84
C THR A 228 2.56 -2.39 15.42
N ILE A 229 1.52 -2.26 14.62
CA ILE A 229 1.64 -1.80 13.22
C ILE A 229 2.10 -0.34 13.22
N PRO A 230 3.09 0.05 12.39
CA PRO A 230 3.58 1.44 12.36
C PRO A 230 2.56 2.41 11.74
N GLY A 231 2.77 3.70 11.97
CA GLY A 231 1.90 4.78 11.46
C GLY A 231 0.72 5.11 12.39
N PRO A 232 -0.23 5.95 11.92
CA PRO A 232 -1.36 6.39 12.72
C PRO A 232 -2.39 5.27 12.92
N GLU A 233 -3.34 5.49 13.83
CA GLU A 233 -4.52 4.64 13.96
C GLU A 233 -5.37 4.64 12.68
N VAL A 234 -6.16 3.58 12.49
CA VAL A 234 -7.16 3.51 11.41
C VAL A 234 -8.27 4.53 11.65
N TRP A 235 -8.56 5.34 10.64
CA TRP A 235 -9.70 6.25 10.60
C TRP A 235 -10.89 5.57 9.93
N CYS A 236 -11.95 5.31 10.71
CA CYS A 236 -13.12 4.54 10.25
C CYS A 236 -14.26 5.39 9.68
N GLY A 237 -14.12 6.72 9.66
CA GLY A 237 -15.19 7.64 9.23
C GLY A 237 -15.82 8.47 10.35
#